data_AF-A0A661UTJ9-F1
#
_entry.id   AF-A0A661UTJ9-F1
#
_cell.length_a   1.000
_cell.length_b   1.000
_cell.length_c   1.000
_cell.angle_alpha   90.00
_cell.angle_beta   90.00
_cell.angle_gamma   90.00
#
_symmetry.space_group_name_H-M   'P 1'
#
loop_
_entity.id
_entity.type
_entity.pdbx_description
1 polymer ?
#
loop_
_entity_poly.entity_id
_entity_poly.type
_entity_poly.pdbx_seq_one_letter_code
_entity_poly.pdbx_strand_id
1 'polypeptide(L)' 'MINMGNSYLVKTSKKDGWTVTTADGSLSAQFEHTILVTADGAEILTKV' A
#
# COMPACT_ATOMS: atom_id res chain seq x y z
N MET A 1 -0.69 -1.39 -2.40
CA MET A 1 -1.33 -2.31 -1.43
C MET A 1 -2.22 -3.27 -2.20
N ILE A 2 -2.22 -4.55 -1.83
CA ILE A 2 -3.05 -5.60 -2.44
C ILE A 2 -3.73 -6.38 -1.31
N ASN A 3 -5.03 -6.65 -1.47
CA ASN A 3 -5.84 -7.35 -0.48
C ASN A 3 -6.22 -8.74 -0.99
N MET A 4 -6.18 -9.74 -0.11
CA MET A 4 -6.58 -11.12 -0.43
C MET A 4 -8.10 -11.29 -0.52
N GLY A 5 -8.85 -10.45 0.20
CA GLY A 5 -10.31 -10.54 0.29
C GLY A 5 -11.03 -10.14 -0.99
N ASN A 6 -12.31 -10.49 -1.08
CA ASN A 6 -13.16 -10.19 -2.25
C ASN A 6 -13.82 -8.80 -2.19
N SER A 7 -13.47 -8.00 -1.18
CA SER A 7 -14.00 -6.65 -0.98
C SER A 7 -12.91 -5.59 -1.13
N TYR A 8 -13.25 -4.48 -1.79
CA TYR A 8 -12.39 -3.30 -1.87
C TYR A 8 -12.57 -2.36 -0.67
N LEU A 9 -13.57 -2.61 0.20
CA LEU A 9 -13.88 -1.74 1.32
C LEU A 9 -12.80 -1.83 2.41
N VAL A 10 -12.49 -0.68 3.00
CA VAL A 10 -11.55 -0.53 4.13
C VAL A 10 -12.20 0.29 5.25
N LYS A 11 -11.62 0.23 6.46
CA LYS A 11 -12.07 0.98 7.63
C LYS A 11 -10.89 1.69 8.26
N THR A 12 -11.06 2.97 8.59
CA THR A 12 -10.09 3.71 9.41
C THR A 12 -10.45 3.55 10.89
N SER A 13 -9.46 3.21 11.71
CA SER A 13 -9.59 3.08 13.16
C SER A 13 -10.10 4.39 13.77
N LYS A 14 -11.25 4.33 14.46
CA LYS A 14 -11.78 5.47 15.23
C LYS A 14 -11.01 5.72 16.53
N LYS A 15 -10.20 4.75 16.98
CA LYS A 15 -9.43 4.84 18.22
C LYS A 15 -8.18 5.69 18.04
N ASP A 16 -7.46 5.47 16.94
CA ASP A 16 -6.20 6.17 16.65
C ASP A 16 -6.33 7.18 15.49
N GLY A 17 -7.33 7.04 14.61
CA GLY A 17 -7.55 7.93 13.47
C GLY A 17 -6.68 7.64 12.24
N TRP A 18 -5.83 6.60 12.29
CA TRP A 18 -4.78 6.36 11.30
C TRP A 18 -4.80 4.94 10.73
N THR A 19 -4.95 3.92 11.58
CA THR A 19 -4.81 2.52 11.14
C THR A 19 -5.93 2.18 10.16
N VAL A 20 -5.57 1.76 8.93
CA VAL A 20 -6.51 1.30 7.92
C VAL A 20 -6.49 -0.22 7.84
N THR A 21 -7.64 -0.85 8.00
CA THR A 21 -7.80 -2.31 7.88
C THR A 21 -8.80 -2.68 6.79
N THR A 22 -8.64 -3.87 6.20
CA THR A 22 -9.62 -4.44 5.27
C THR A 22 -10.96 -4.61 5.98
N ALA A 23 -12.07 -4.27 5.30
CA ALA A 23 -13.39 -4.32 5.94
C ALA A 23 -13.82 -5.74 6.32
N ASP A 24 -13.29 -6.74 5.62
CA ASP A 24 -13.53 -8.18 5.80
C ASP A 24 -12.47 -8.89 6.67
N GLY A 25 -11.43 -8.18 7.11
CA GLY A 25 -10.37 -8.73 7.96
C GLY A 25 -9.35 -9.62 7.24
N SER A 26 -9.43 -9.75 5.91
CA SER A 26 -8.46 -10.52 5.11
C SER A 26 -7.08 -9.86 5.10
N LEU A 27 -6.05 -10.66 4.80
CA LEU A 27 -4.65 -10.21 4.69
C LEU A 27 -4.46 -9.13 3.62
N SER A 28 -3.52 -8.23 3.86
CA SER A 28 -3.06 -7.19 2.94
C SER A 28 -1.54 -7.12 2.91
N ALA A 29 -0.97 -6.75 1.76
CA ALA A 29 0.46 -6.55 1.57
C ALA A 29 0.76 -5.26 0.80
N GLN A 30 1.94 -4.67 1.05
CA GLN A 30 2.43 -3.48 0.37
C GLN A 30 3.92 -3.62 0.04
N PHE A 31 4.31 -3.07 -1.10
CA PHE A 31 5.68 -2.78 -1.48
C PHE A 31 5.75 -1.32 -1.92
N GLU A 32 6.89 -0.67 -1.72
CA GLU A 32 7.10 0.74 -2.05
C GLU A 32 8.55 0.98 -2.50
N HIS A 33 8.71 1.78 -3.55
CA HIS A 33 10.00 2.32 -3.99
C HIS A 33 9.86 3.81 -4.29
N THR A 34 10.91 4.56 -4.00
CA THR A 34 11.06 5.94 -4.49
C THR A 34 11.75 5.90 -5.85
N ILE A 35 11.12 6.50 -6.87
CA ILE A 35 11.57 6.44 -8.26
C ILE A 35 12.00 7.82 -8.75
N LEU A 36 13.18 7.90 -9.37
CA LEU A 36 13.64 9.07 -10.13
C LEU A 36 13.35 8.84 -11.62
N VAL A 37 12.68 9.79 -12.27
CA VAL A 37 12.48 9.77 -13.73
C VAL A 37 13.71 10.39 -14.41
N THR A 38 14.29 9.70 -15.39
CA THR A 38 15.44 10.17 -16.18
C THR A 38 15.04 10.46 -17.62
N ALA A 39 15.96 10.99 -18.44
CA ALA A 39 15.68 11.29 -19.84
C ALA A 39 15.37 10.04 -20.68
N ASP A 40 15.84 8.88 -20.24
CA ASP A 40 15.84 7.60 -20.94
C ASP A 40 15.10 6.48 -20.18
N GLY A 41 14.57 6.76 -18.98
CA GLY A 41 13.86 5.76 -18.19
C GLY A 41 13.57 6.18 -16.75
N ALA A 42 13.80 5.25 -15.83
CA ALA A 42 13.55 5.44 -14.40
C ALA A 42 14.59 4.70 -13.56
N GLU A 43 15.00 5.32 -12.46
CA GLU A 43 15.91 4.75 -11.46
C GLU A 43 15.18 4.48 -10.15
N ILE A 44 15.38 3.29 -9.60
CA ILE A 44 14.87 2.90 -8.28
C ILE A 44 15.85 3.37 -7.21
N LEU A 45 15.52 4.45 -6.50
CA LEU A 45 16.40 5.05 -5.49
C LEU A 45 16.51 4.22 -4.21
N THR A 46 15.51 3.38 -3.91
CA THR A 46 15.43 2.58 -2.68
C THR A 46 15.56 1.08 -2.94
N LYS A 47 16.29 0.68 -3.99
CA LYS A 47 16.61 -0.74 -4.25
C LYS A 47 17.41 -1.34 -3.07
N VAL A 48 17.10 -2.58 -2.71
CA VAL A 48 17.79 -3.38 -1.68
C VAL A 48 18.61 -4.48 -2.33
#